data_AF-A0A7Y2I4H7-F1
#
_entry.id   AF-A0A7Y2I4H7-F1
#
_cell.length_a   1.000
_cell.length_b   1.000
_cell.length_c   1.000
_cell.angle_alpha   90.00
_cell.angle_beta   90.00
_cell.angle_gamma   90.00
#
_symmetry.space_group_name_H-M   'P 1'
#
loop_
_entity.id
_entity.type
_entity.pdbx_description
1 polymer ?
#
loop_
_entity_poly.entity_id
_entity_poly.type
_entity_poly.pdbx_seq_one_letter_code
_entity_poly.pdbx_strand_id
1 'polypeptide(L)' 'GTTVSINAAEKGTIVGKEFNDLLLSIWLGDKPVAEKLRKALLGN' A
#
# COMPACT_ATOMS: atom_id res chain seq x y z
N GLY A 1 9.96 -3.16 -4.24
CA GLY A 1 10.35 -1.81 -3.79
C GLY A 1 9.15 -0.91 -3.84
N THR A 2 9.21 0.25 -3.19
CA THR A 2 8.13 1.23 -3.14
C THR A 2 8.68 2.57 -3.63
N THR A 3 8.16 3.06 -4.76
CA THR A 3 8.46 4.41 -5.24
C THR A 3 7.47 5.40 -4.62
N VAL A 4 7.99 6.47 -4.06
CA VAL A 4 7.19 7.49 -3.35
C VAL A 4 7.16 8.76 -4.19
N SER A 5 5.95 9.25 -4.47
CA SER A 5 5.73 10.52 -5.15
C SER A 5 4.78 11.38 -4.34
N ILE A 6 5.09 12.67 -4.19
CA ILE A 6 4.26 13.66 -3.49
C ILE A 6 4.06 14.84 -4.43
N ASN A 7 2.80 15.22 -4.69
CA ASN A 7 2.45 16.26 -5.67
C ASN A 7 3.11 16.03 -7.04
N ALA A 8 3.02 14.79 -7.53
CA ALA A 8 3.66 14.32 -8.76
C ALA A 8 5.21 14.40 -8.79
N ALA A 9 5.87 14.84 -7.72
CA ALA A 9 7.33 14.83 -7.61
C ALA A 9 7.81 13.54 -6.95
N GLU A 10 8.60 12.76 -7.67
CA GLU A 10 9.27 11.57 -7.13
C GLU A 10 10.23 11.98 -6.00
N LYS A 11 10.13 11.29 -4.86
CA LYS A 11 10.98 11.46 -3.68
C LYS A 11 12.03 10.37 -3.55
N GLY A 12 11.85 9.27 -4.26
CA GLY A 12 12.79 8.16 -4.35
C GLY A 12 12.11 6.81 -4.25
N THR A 13 12.93 5.77 -4.21
CA THR A 13 12.48 4.38 -4.14
C THR A 13 13.09 3.67 -2.93
N ILE A 14 12.24 3.08 -2.11
CA ILE A 14 12.63 2.17 -1.03
C ILE A 14 12.78 0.78 -1.65
N VAL A 15 14.00 0.25 -1.66
CA VAL A 15 14.30 -1.09 -2.19
C VAL A 15 13.77 -2.18 -1.25
N GLY A 16 13.62 -3.41 -1.77
CA GLY A 16 13.10 -4.54 -0.99
C GLY A 16 11.58 -4.72 -1.07
N LYS A 17 11.09 -5.83 -0.53
CA LYS A 17 9.66 -6.24 -0.59
C LYS A 17 8.96 -5.99 0.75
N GLU A 18 9.70 -6.03 1.83
CA GLU A 18 9.23 -5.98 3.22
C GLU A 18 8.42 -4.72 3.50
N PHE A 19 8.90 -3.56 3.04
CA PHE A 19 8.18 -2.30 3.20
C PHE A 19 6.90 -2.23 2.37
N ASN A 20 6.91 -2.81 1.17
CA ASN A 20 5.73 -2.89 0.32
C ASN A 20 4.65 -3.79 0.94
N ASP A 21 5.05 -4.94 1.48
CA ASP A 21 4.15 -5.86 2.17
C ASP A 21 3.52 -5.23 3.42
N LEU A 22 4.33 -4.55 4.24
CA LEU A 22 3.83 -3.84 5.41
C LEU A 22 2.82 -2.77 5.04
N LEU A 23 3.09 -1.96 4.00
CA LEU A 23 2.14 -0.98 3.46
C LEU A 23 0.83 -1.66 3.06
N LEU A 24 0.88 -2.72 2.25
CA LEU A 24 -0.33 -3.40 1.80
C LEU A 24 -1.14 -4.00 2.97
N SER A 25 -0.48 -4.46 4.03
CA SER A 25 -1.16 -5.02 5.21
C SER A 25 -2.08 -4.01 5.91
N ILE A 26 -1.81 -2.70 5.82
CA ILE A 26 -2.63 -1.64 6.43
C ILE A 26 -4.02 -1.57 5.79
N TRP A 27 -4.14 -1.85 4.48
CA TRP A 27 -5.41 -1.76 3.74
C TRP A 27 -5.98 -3.11 3.30
N LEU A 28 -5.15 -4.13 3.15
CA LEU A 28 -5.53 -5.45 2.62
C LEU A 28 -5.32 -6.60 3.62
N GLY A 29 -4.62 -6.35 4.71
CA GLY A 29 -4.40 -7.32 5.78
C GLY A 29 -5.65 -7.55 6.63
N ASP A 30 -5.52 -8.36 7.67
CA ASP A 30 -6.67 -8.87 8.45
C ASP A 30 -7.46 -7.80 9.19
N LYS A 31 -6.83 -6.66 9.52
CA LYS A 31 -7.45 -5.52 10.20
C LYS A 31 -7.22 -4.26 9.38
N PRO A 32 -7.89 -4.11 8.23
CA PRO A 32 -7.66 -2.98 7.35
C PRO A 32 -8.22 -1.69 7.96
N VAL A 33 -7.55 -0.57 7.73
CA VAL A 33 -8.05 0.75 8.16
C VAL A 33 -9.32 1.17 7.41
N ALA A 34 -9.62 0.53 6.27
CA ALA A 34 -10.80 0.78 5.45
C ALA A 34 -11.35 -0.50 4.81
N GLU A 35 -12.27 -1.18 5.50
CA GLU A 35 -12.92 -2.42 5.04
C GLU A 35 -13.57 -2.32 3.65
N LYS A 36 -14.28 -1.21 3.37
CA LYS A 36 -14.91 -1.01 2.06
C LYS A 36 -13.89 -0.92 0.93
N LEU A 37 -12.75 -0.27 1.18
CA LEU A 37 -11.67 -0.17 0.21
C LEU A 37 -11.03 -1.53 -0.03
N ARG A 38 -10.77 -2.31 1.03
CA ARG A 38 -10.27 -3.69 0.92
C ARG A 38 -11.14 -4.53 0.00
N LYS A 39 -12.45 -4.55 0.27
CA LYS A 39 -13.45 -5.28 -0.53
C LYS A 39 -13.44 -4.86 -2.00
N ALA A 40 -13.46 -3.55 -2.26
CA ALA A 40 -13.42 -3.02 -3.63
C ALA A 40 -12.14 -3.43 -4.40
N LEU A 41 -11.00 -3.51 -3.71
CA LEU A 41 -9.73 -3.93 -4.32
C LEU A 41 -9.63 -5.45 -4.54
N LEU A 42 -10.30 -6.26 -3.70
CA LEU A 42 -10.29 -7.72 -3.79
C LEU A 42 -11.46 -8.30 -4.61
N GLY A 43 -12.46 -7.49 -4.94
CA GLY A 43 -13.61 -7.89 -5.77
C GLY A 43 -14.64 -8.75 -5.05
N ASN A 44 -14.78 -8.59 -3.72
CA ASN A 44 -15.68 -9.39 -2.87
C ASN A 44 -16.43 -8.58 -1.81
#